data_AF-A0A5C1AM67-F1
#
_entry.id   AF-A0A5C1AM67-F1
#
_cell.length_a   1.000
_cell.length_b   1.000
_cell.length_c   1.000
_cell.angle_alpha   90.00
_cell.angle_beta   90.00
_cell.angle_gamma   90.00
#
_symmetry.space_group_name_H-M   'P 1'
#
loop_
_entity.id
_entity.type
_entity.pdbx_description
1 polymer ?
#
loop_
_entity_poly.entity_id
_entity_poly.type
_entity_poly.pdbx_seq_one_letter_code
_entity_poly.pdbx_strand_id
1 'polypeptide(L)'
;MTALVVCLLVFVTVGAMLLSANLVVGWFVRPDKPTAEKGEAYECGEEPVGPAWVQFDLRFYVVALLFVIFDVEIAFFFPWAVVFGSANQLADPSLSEPQRVEIANRLTPGQLRLPDAAAAQAFAQFAFFEMLVFFAILLVGFAYLWKRGDLEWVRSLESHEPVSVAETARVPHVESEVV
;
A
#
# COMPACT_ATOMS: atom_id res chain seq x y z
N MET A 1 -7.20 -22.28 -18.44
CA MET A 1 -7.80 -21.67 -17.23
C MET A 1 -7.75 -22.60 -16.03
N THR A 2 -8.18 -23.87 -16.18
CA THR A 2 -8.16 -24.87 -15.09
C THR A 2 -6.77 -25.17 -14.51
N ALA A 3 -5.72 -25.26 -15.35
CA ALA A 3 -4.36 -25.56 -14.89
C ALA A 3 -3.80 -24.48 -13.93
N LEU A 4 -3.97 -23.19 -14.26
CA LEU A 4 -3.53 -22.09 -13.40
C LEU A 4 -4.28 -22.07 -12.06
N VAL A 5 -5.59 -22.33 -12.09
CA VAL A 5 -6.41 -22.43 -10.88
C VAL A 5 -5.93 -23.58 -10.00
N VAL A 6 -5.64 -24.74 -10.59
CA VAL A 6 -5.09 -25.89 -9.86
C VAL A 6 -3.73 -25.56 -9.25
N CYS A 7 -2.81 -24.97 -10.01
CA CYS A 7 -1.51 -24.54 -9.48
C CYS A 7 -1.66 -23.56 -8.31
N LEU A 8 -2.57 -22.58 -8.43
CA LEU A 8 -2.82 -21.59 -7.39
C LEU A 8 -3.41 -22.23 -6.14
N LEU A 9 -4.40 -23.12 -6.29
CA LEU A 9 -4.98 -23.86 -5.17
C LEU A 9 -3.92 -24.71 -4.47
N VAL A 10 -3.11 -25.46 -5.22
CA VAL A 10 -2.02 -26.26 -4.65
C VAL A 10 -1.03 -25.36 -3.89
N PHE A 11 -0.61 -24.24 -4.49
CA PHE A 11 0.32 -23.30 -3.84
C PHE A 11 -0.24 -22.75 -2.53
N VAL A 12 -1.48 -22.25 -2.55
CA VAL A 12 -2.14 -21.69 -1.37
C VAL A 12 -2.35 -22.76 -0.29
N THR A 13 -2.82 -23.95 -0.67
CA THR A 13 -3.05 -25.05 0.27
C THR A 13 -1.76 -25.55 0.89
N VAL A 14 -0.72 -25.80 0.08
CA VAL A 14 0.59 -26.25 0.59
C VAL A 14 1.23 -25.18 1.47
N GLY A 15 1.19 -23.90 1.06
CA GLY A 15 1.70 -22.79 1.85
C GLY A 15 0.98 -22.65 3.20
N ALA A 16 -0.35 -22.68 3.19
CA ALA A 16 -1.16 -22.64 4.41
C ALA A 16 -0.88 -23.87 5.30
N MET A 17 -0.82 -25.07 4.73
CA MET A 17 -0.51 -26.30 5.45
C MET A 17 0.86 -26.23 6.11
N LEU A 18 1.89 -25.75 5.40
CA LEU A 18 3.23 -25.58 5.94
C LEU A 18 3.24 -24.59 7.11
N LEU A 19 2.56 -23.45 6.96
CA LEU A 19 2.44 -22.45 8.04
C LEU A 19 1.73 -23.06 9.25
N SER A 20 0.55 -23.64 9.05
CA SER A 20 -0.23 -24.28 10.11
C SER A 20 0.52 -25.43 10.79
N ALA A 21 1.25 -26.26 10.04
CA ALA A 21 2.02 -27.37 10.61
C ALA A 21 3.10 -26.87 11.56
N ASN A 22 3.82 -25.79 11.20
CA ASN A 22 4.84 -25.20 12.08
C ASN A 22 4.22 -24.61 13.36
N LEU A 23 3.05 -23.96 13.25
CA LEU A 23 2.32 -23.47 14.42
C LEU A 23 1.84 -24.62 15.31
N VAL A 24 1.34 -25.72 14.73
CA VAL A 24 0.87 -26.90 15.49
C VAL A 24 2.03 -27.61 16.19
N VAL A 25 3.17 -27.76 15.51
CA VAL A 25 4.38 -28.33 16.14
C VAL A 25 4.87 -27.43 17.27
N GLY A 26 4.91 -26.11 17.07
CA GLY A 26 5.28 -25.15 18.09
C GLY A 26 4.34 -25.19 19.30
N TRP A 27 3.04 -25.30 19.06
CA TRP A 27 2.03 -25.47 20.10
C TRP A 27 2.18 -26.81 20.86
N PHE A 28 2.48 -27.90 20.17
CA PHE A 28 2.64 -29.23 20.78
C PHE A 28 3.93 -29.39 21.59
N VAL A 29 5.04 -28.81 21.13
CA VAL A 29 6.35 -28.93 21.80
C VAL A 29 6.50 -27.95 22.97
N ARG A 30 5.78 -26.82 22.95
CA ARG A 30 5.90 -25.76 23.97
C ARG A 30 5.41 -26.26 25.35
N PRO A 31 6.25 -26.17 26.40
CA PRO A 31 5.80 -26.42 27.77
C PRO A 31 4.76 -25.38 28.20
N ASP A 32 3.59 -25.85 28.64
CA ASP A 32 2.54 -25.00 29.16
C ASP A 32 2.67 -24.80 30.67
N LYS A 33 3.11 -23.60 31.06
CA LYS A 33 3.26 -23.15 32.46
C LYS A 33 2.76 -21.71 32.54
N PRO A 34 1.44 -21.49 32.66
CA PRO A 34 0.87 -20.17 32.84
C PRO A 34 1.10 -19.71 34.29
N THR A 35 1.66 -18.52 34.45
CA THR A 35 1.77 -17.80 35.74
C THR A 35 1.15 -16.42 35.57
N ALA A 36 0.71 -15.80 36.67
CA ALA A 36 0.04 -14.50 36.62
C ALA A 36 0.93 -13.44 35.95
N GLU A 37 2.21 -13.40 36.32
CA GLU A 37 3.21 -12.45 35.83
C GLU A 37 3.50 -12.62 34.33
N LYS A 38 3.40 -13.86 33.80
CA LYS A 38 3.63 -14.16 32.37
C LYS A 38 2.43 -13.80 31.50
N GLY A 39 1.26 -13.64 32.12
CA GLY A 39 0.04 -13.18 31.46
C GLY A 39 -0.08 -11.66 31.38
N GLU A 40 0.80 -10.92 32.05
CA GLU A 40 0.82 -9.46 32.02
C GLU A 40 1.26 -8.94 30.65
N ALA A 41 0.74 -7.76 30.27
CA ALA A 41 1.06 -7.13 28.99
C ALA A 41 2.51 -6.61 28.92
N TYR A 42 3.17 -6.42 30.07
CA TYR A 42 4.52 -5.86 30.17
C TYR A 42 5.35 -6.53 31.27
N GLU A 43 6.62 -6.84 30.99
CA GLU A 43 7.48 -7.69 31.84
C GLU A 43 8.26 -6.90 32.90
N CYS A 44 8.38 -5.57 32.76
CA CYS A 44 9.12 -4.75 33.71
C CYS A 44 8.32 -4.43 35.00
N GLY A 45 7.11 -4.97 35.15
CA GLY A 45 6.29 -4.80 36.36
C GLY A 45 5.65 -3.42 36.51
N GLU A 46 5.72 -2.57 35.50
CA GLU A 46 4.94 -1.32 35.44
C GLU A 46 3.55 -1.65 34.89
N GLU A 47 2.52 -1.37 35.67
CA GLU A 47 1.14 -1.56 35.24
C GLU A 47 0.82 -0.57 34.10
N PRO A 48 0.29 -1.04 32.96
CA PRO A 48 -0.05 -0.17 31.85
C PRO A 48 -1.15 0.79 32.29
N VAL A 49 -0.81 2.08 32.37
CA VAL A 49 -1.73 3.16 32.71
C VAL A 49 -2.36 3.75 31.48
N GLY A 50 -3.70 3.83 31.48
CA GLY A 50 -4.48 4.49 30.44
C GLY A 50 -5.11 3.55 29.41
N PRO A 51 -5.97 4.09 28.53
CA PRO A 51 -6.64 3.31 27.50
C PRO A 51 -5.67 2.89 26.39
N ALA A 52 -5.83 1.68 25.85
CA ALA A 52 -5.08 1.20 24.68
C ALA A 52 -5.39 1.97 23.38
N TRP A 53 -6.47 2.78 23.39
CA TRP A 53 -6.94 3.56 22.26
C TRP A 53 -6.51 5.02 22.42
N VAL A 54 -5.27 5.31 22.05
CA VAL A 54 -4.72 6.67 22.00
C VAL A 54 -4.78 7.21 20.57
N GLN A 55 -4.99 8.51 20.43
CA GLN A 55 -4.91 9.18 19.13
C GLN A 55 -3.45 9.30 18.73
N PHE A 56 -3.04 8.49 17.75
CA PHE A 56 -1.73 8.61 17.12
C PHE A 56 -1.68 9.83 16.19
N ASP A 57 -0.47 10.30 15.88
CA ASP A 57 -0.25 11.40 14.94
C ASP A 57 -0.98 11.17 13.60
N LEU A 58 -1.63 12.21 13.08
CA LEU A 58 -2.34 12.18 11.78
C LEU A 58 -1.43 11.74 10.61
N ARG A 59 -0.10 11.80 10.79
CA ARG A 59 0.90 11.47 9.76
C ARG A 59 0.80 10.02 9.29
N PHE A 60 0.48 9.08 10.19
CA PHE A 60 0.22 7.68 9.81
C PHE A 60 -0.94 7.57 8.81
N TYR A 61 -1.99 8.38 9.01
CA TYR A 61 -3.13 8.45 8.11
C TYR A 61 -2.77 9.07 6.75
N VAL A 62 -1.96 10.13 6.72
CA VAL A 62 -1.50 10.74 5.45
C VAL A 62 -0.71 9.76 4.61
N VAL A 63 0.21 9.00 5.21
CA VAL A 63 0.98 7.96 4.50
C VAL A 63 0.06 6.85 3.98
N ALA A 64 -0.90 6.39 4.79
CA ALA A 64 -1.87 5.39 4.36
C ALA A 64 -2.75 5.89 3.21
N LEU A 65 -3.22 7.13 3.27
CA LEU A 65 -4.02 7.75 2.21
C LEU A 65 -3.20 7.88 0.91
N LEU A 66 -1.95 8.31 1.01
CA LEU A 66 -1.02 8.39 -0.11
C LEU A 66 -0.77 7.01 -0.73
N PHE A 67 -0.58 5.97 0.09
CA PHE A 67 -0.47 4.59 -0.37
C PHE A 67 -1.70 4.16 -1.17
N VAL A 68 -2.91 4.40 -0.65
CA VAL A 68 -4.15 4.04 -1.36
C VAL A 68 -4.28 4.76 -2.70
N ILE A 69 -3.93 6.05 -2.77
CA ILE A 69 -3.98 6.82 -4.02
C ILE A 69 -3.00 6.23 -5.05
N PHE A 70 -1.76 5.91 -4.66
CA PHE A 70 -0.78 5.29 -5.55
C PHE A 70 -1.09 3.83 -5.89
N ASP A 71 -1.75 3.09 -5.01
CA ASP A 71 -2.17 1.71 -5.29
C ASP A 71 -3.26 1.68 -6.37
N VAL A 72 -4.25 2.56 -6.24
CA VAL A 72 -5.28 2.77 -7.27
C VAL A 72 -4.67 3.23 -8.60
N GLU A 73 -3.64 4.08 -8.55
CA GLU A 73 -2.88 4.47 -9.75
C GLU A 73 -2.31 3.26 -10.48
N ILE A 74 -1.60 2.39 -9.77
CA ILE A 74 -0.98 1.19 -10.36
C ILE A 74 -2.05 0.25 -10.93
N ALA A 75 -3.24 0.19 -10.32
CA ALA A 75 -4.35 -0.56 -10.88
C ALA A 75 -4.77 -0.05 -12.28
N PHE A 76 -4.67 1.25 -12.55
CA PHE A 76 -4.93 1.84 -13.88
C PHE A 76 -3.83 1.56 -14.91
N PHE A 77 -2.61 1.24 -14.49
CA PHE A 77 -1.53 0.87 -15.42
C PHE A 77 -1.84 -0.42 -16.18
N PHE A 78 -2.58 -1.37 -15.59
CA PHE A 78 -2.88 -2.64 -16.25
C PHE A 78 -3.74 -2.51 -17.51
N PRO A 79 -4.96 -1.92 -17.47
CA PRO A 79 -5.77 -1.77 -18.67
C PRO A 79 -5.07 -0.88 -19.71
N TRP A 80 -4.40 0.19 -19.29
CA TRP A 80 -3.61 1.02 -20.18
C TRP A 80 -2.50 0.23 -20.88
N ALA A 81 -1.71 -0.56 -20.15
CA ALA A 81 -0.61 -1.34 -20.70
C ALA A 81 -1.08 -2.35 -21.75
N VAL A 82 -2.25 -2.97 -21.52
CA VAL A 82 -2.87 -3.89 -22.50
C VAL A 82 -3.28 -3.13 -23.77
N VAL A 83 -3.91 -1.96 -23.65
CA VAL A 83 -4.35 -1.15 -24.78
C VAL A 83 -3.15 -0.61 -25.57
N PHE A 84 -2.19 0.03 -24.88
CA PHE A 84 -0.97 0.56 -25.49
C PHE A 84 -0.16 -0.55 -26.18
N GLY A 85 0.05 -1.68 -25.49
CA GLY A 85 0.78 -2.81 -26.04
C GLY A 85 0.12 -3.39 -27.30
N SER A 86 -1.21 -3.50 -27.30
CA SER A 86 -1.95 -4.00 -28.46
C SER A 86 -1.96 -3.00 -29.61
N ALA A 87 -2.11 -1.69 -29.33
CA ALA A 87 -2.06 -0.63 -30.35
C ALA A 87 -0.67 -0.56 -31.02
N ASN A 88 0.39 -0.70 -30.23
CA ASN A 88 1.76 -0.69 -30.74
C ASN A 88 2.06 -1.93 -31.59
N GLN A 89 1.53 -3.10 -31.24
CA GLN A 89 1.61 -4.29 -32.09
C GLN A 89 0.89 -4.08 -33.43
N LEU A 90 -0.32 -3.50 -33.45
CA LEU A 90 -1.04 -3.23 -34.70
C LEU A 90 -0.31 -2.27 -35.65
N ALA A 91 0.55 -1.41 -35.12
CA ALA A 91 1.37 -0.49 -35.90
C ALA A 91 2.54 -1.20 -36.61
N ASP A 92 2.88 -2.43 -36.23
CA ASP A 92 3.96 -3.20 -36.84
C ASP A 92 3.56 -3.69 -38.25
N PRO A 93 4.27 -3.25 -39.30
CA PRO A 93 3.97 -3.64 -40.69
C PRO A 93 4.32 -5.11 -40.99
N SER A 94 5.06 -5.81 -40.12
CA SER A 94 5.49 -7.20 -40.33
C SER A 94 4.43 -8.24 -39.96
N LEU A 95 3.33 -7.83 -39.31
CA LEU A 95 2.29 -8.73 -38.84
C LEU A 95 1.44 -9.31 -39.98
N SER A 96 1.13 -10.61 -39.87
CA SER A 96 0.18 -11.24 -40.78
C SER A 96 -1.25 -10.75 -40.52
N GLU A 97 -2.05 -10.61 -41.57
CA GLU A 97 -3.48 -10.24 -41.49
C GLU A 97 -4.29 -11.00 -40.42
N PRO A 98 -4.19 -12.35 -40.25
CA PRO A 98 -4.94 -13.04 -39.20
C PRO A 98 -4.54 -12.62 -37.79
N GLN A 99 -3.26 -12.28 -37.56
CA GLN A 99 -2.81 -11.77 -36.26
C GLN A 99 -3.32 -10.34 -36.01
N ARG A 100 -3.36 -9.51 -37.05
CA ARG A 100 -3.87 -8.12 -36.96
C ARG A 100 -5.36 -8.09 -36.61
N VAL A 101 -6.17 -8.98 -37.20
CA VAL A 101 -7.60 -9.14 -36.89
C VAL A 101 -7.82 -9.52 -35.43
N GLU A 102 -7.06 -10.50 -34.93
CA GLU A 102 -7.16 -10.95 -33.54
C GLU A 102 -6.83 -9.83 -32.54
N ILE A 103 -5.75 -9.09 -32.77
CA ILE A 103 -5.37 -7.99 -31.88
C ILE A 103 -6.37 -6.83 -32.00
N ALA A 104 -6.85 -6.50 -33.22
CA ALA A 104 -7.87 -5.48 -33.42
C ALA A 104 -9.16 -5.78 -32.63
N ASN A 105 -9.61 -7.04 -32.66
CA ASN A 105 -10.78 -7.49 -31.89
C ASN A 105 -10.59 -7.37 -30.37
N ARG A 106 -9.34 -7.44 -29.86
CA ARG A 106 -9.04 -7.24 -28.44
C ARG A 106 -9.10 -5.77 -28.02
N LEU A 107 -8.66 -4.85 -28.89
CA LEU A 107 -8.74 -3.40 -28.63
C LEU A 107 -10.16 -2.88 -28.77
N THR A 108 -10.83 -3.20 -29.89
CA THR A 108 -12.15 -2.67 -30.23
C THR A 108 -13.09 -3.79 -30.68
N PRO A 109 -13.66 -4.54 -29.71
CA PRO A 109 -14.58 -5.62 -30.00
C PRO A 109 -15.78 -5.13 -30.84
N GLY A 110 -16.08 -5.83 -31.94
CA GLY A 110 -17.25 -5.54 -32.78
C GLY A 110 -17.06 -4.46 -33.85
N GLN A 111 -15.85 -3.93 -34.02
CA GLN A 111 -15.55 -2.99 -35.10
C GLN A 111 -15.30 -3.74 -36.42
N LEU A 112 -16.08 -3.45 -37.48
CA LEU A 112 -15.96 -4.12 -38.79
C LEU A 112 -14.76 -3.67 -39.63
N ARG A 113 -14.10 -2.56 -39.26
CA ARG A 113 -12.99 -1.98 -40.01
C ARG A 113 -11.68 -2.17 -39.26
N LEU A 114 -10.73 -2.84 -39.89
CA LEU A 114 -9.34 -2.94 -39.44
C LEU A 114 -8.72 -1.53 -39.43
N PRO A 115 -8.13 -1.08 -38.31
CA PRO A 115 -7.34 0.15 -38.30
C PRO A 115 -6.15 0.02 -39.24
N ASP A 116 -5.83 1.10 -39.97
CA ASP A 116 -4.55 1.17 -40.68
C ASP A 116 -3.40 1.36 -39.68
N ALA A 117 -2.16 1.11 -40.13
CA ALA A 117 -0.99 1.20 -39.25
C ALA A 117 -0.78 2.61 -38.68
N ALA A 118 -1.15 3.65 -39.44
CA ALA A 118 -1.06 5.04 -39.01
C ALA A 118 -2.06 5.36 -37.90
N ALA A 119 -3.30 4.90 -38.01
CA ALA A 119 -4.31 5.03 -36.97
C ALA A 119 -3.91 4.27 -35.71
N ALA A 120 -3.39 3.04 -35.85
CA ALA A 120 -2.89 2.26 -34.71
C ALA A 120 -1.75 2.98 -33.98
N GLN A 121 -0.80 3.55 -34.72
CA GLN A 121 0.29 4.35 -34.17
C GLN A 121 -0.22 5.61 -33.46
N ALA A 122 -1.19 6.32 -34.05
CA ALA A 122 -1.81 7.50 -33.43
C ALA A 122 -2.54 7.13 -32.12
N PHE A 123 -3.24 6.00 -32.08
CA PHE A 123 -3.84 5.47 -30.86
C PHE A 123 -2.80 5.14 -29.80
N ALA A 124 -1.68 4.50 -30.17
CA ALA A 124 -0.59 4.20 -29.24
C ALA A 124 0.07 5.47 -28.68
N GLN A 125 0.33 6.47 -29.52
CA GLN A 125 0.84 7.77 -29.09
C GLN A 125 -0.13 8.48 -28.15
N PHE A 126 -1.42 8.50 -28.51
CA PHE A 126 -2.45 9.09 -27.66
C PHE A 126 -2.49 8.41 -26.28
N ALA A 127 -2.54 7.08 -26.23
CA ALA A 127 -2.51 6.33 -24.98
C ALA A 127 -1.24 6.64 -24.17
N PHE A 128 -0.07 6.71 -24.82
CA PHE A 128 1.18 7.06 -24.14
C PHE A 128 1.14 8.44 -23.48
N PHE A 129 0.66 9.47 -24.19
CA PHE A 129 0.55 10.82 -23.64
C PHE A 129 -0.52 10.92 -22.55
N GLU A 130 -1.63 10.21 -22.70
CA GLU A 130 -2.69 10.16 -21.69
C GLU A 130 -2.14 9.64 -20.35
N MET A 131 -1.40 8.53 -20.37
CA MET A 131 -0.74 7.99 -19.18
C MET A 131 0.34 8.92 -18.62
N LEU A 132 1.10 9.59 -19.48
CA LEU A 132 2.10 10.57 -19.03
C LEU A 132 1.43 11.73 -18.28
N VAL A 133 0.32 12.26 -18.81
CA VAL A 133 -0.45 13.34 -18.18
C VAL A 133 -1.04 12.85 -16.85
N PHE A 134 -1.65 11.67 -16.84
CA PHE A 134 -2.23 11.05 -15.66
C PHE A 134 -1.19 10.90 -14.54
N PHE A 135 -0.04 10.31 -14.85
CA PHE A 135 1.07 10.14 -13.91
C PHE A 135 1.65 11.48 -13.45
N ALA A 136 1.79 12.47 -14.34
CA ALA A 136 2.29 13.80 -14.00
C ALA A 136 1.39 14.53 -12.99
N ILE A 137 0.06 14.39 -13.11
CA ILE A 137 -0.89 14.99 -12.17
C ILE A 137 -0.67 14.43 -10.76
N LEU A 138 -0.49 13.11 -10.62
CA LEU A 138 -0.17 12.52 -9.32
C LEU A 138 1.19 12.95 -8.78
N LEU A 139 2.20 13.03 -9.64
CA LEU A 139 3.53 13.49 -9.25
C LEU A 139 3.51 14.91 -8.71
N VAL A 140 2.68 15.79 -9.29
CA VAL A 140 2.45 17.14 -8.77
C VAL A 140 1.78 17.10 -7.39
N GLY A 141 0.75 16.27 -7.21
CA GLY A 141 0.10 16.08 -5.91
C GLY A 141 1.07 15.58 -4.83
N PHE A 142 1.88 14.58 -5.19
CA PHE A 142 2.93 14.03 -4.33
C PHE A 142 4.00 15.07 -3.98
N ALA A 143 4.52 15.78 -4.98
CA ALA A 143 5.50 16.84 -4.78
C ALA A 143 4.95 17.97 -3.89
N TYR A 144 3.66 18.28 -3.99
CA TYR A 144 2.98 19.24 -3.12
C TYR A 144 2.96 18.77 -1.66
N LEU A 145 2.59 17.51 -1.40
CA LEU A 145 2.59 16.93 -0.04
C LEU A 145 4.01 16.89 0.55
N TRP A 146 5.00 16.51 -0.28
CA TRP A 146 6.40 16.54 0.11
C TRP A 146 6.83 17.95 0.48
N LYS A 147 6.53 18.94 -0.36
CA LYS A 147 6.89 20.34 -0.12
C LYS A 147 6.25 20.91 1.15
N ARG A 148 5.04 20.47 1.52
CA ARG A 148 4.40 20.86 2.80
C ARG A 148 5.07 20.25 4.03
N GLY A 149 5.82 19.16 3.86
CA GLY A 149 6.44 18.44 4.97
C GLY A 149 5.45 17.58 5.76
N ASP A 150 4.31 17.19 5.16
CA ASP A 150 3.34 16.30 5.83
C ASP A 150 3.90 14.88 6.06
N LEU A 151 5.01 14.57 5.39
CA LEU A 151 5.75 13.31 5.48
C LEU A 151 6.91 13.37 6.49
N GLU A 152 7.17 14.53 7.11
CA GLU A 152 8.28 14.68 8.07
C GLU A 152 7.88 14.11 9.44
N TRP A 153 8.75 13.31 10.04
CA TRP A 153 8.51 12.68 11.34
C TRP A 153 8.98 13.54 12.54
N VAL A 154 10.02 14.37 12.35
CA VAL A 154 10.76 15.01 13.45
C VAL A 154 9.97 16.13 14.17
N ARG A 155 8.95 16.71 13.54
CA ARG A 155 8.15 17.83 14.11
C ARG A 155 7.34 17.49 15.37
N SER A 156 7.11 16.22 15.70
CA SER A 156 6.33 15.84 16.89
C SER A 156 7.12 15.91 18.21
N LEU A 157 8.45 16.12 18.16
CA LEU A 157 9.28 16.28 19.36
C LEU A 157 9.41 17.75 19.81
N GLU A 158 8.99 18.72 18.99
CA GLU A 158 9.16 20.15 19.27
C GLU A 158 8.05 20.74 20.15
N SER A 159 6.97 20.01 20.42
CA SER A 159 5.81 20.52 21.17
C SER A 159 5.93 20.47 22.69
N HIS A 160 7.09 20.09 23.24
CA HIS A 160 7.39 20.33 24.64
C HIS A 160 8.13 21.66 24.75
N GLU A 161 7.39 22.76 24.92
CA GLU A 161 7.98 23.94 25.55
C GLU A 161 8.62 23.44 26.86
N PRO A 162 9.93 23.66 27.09
CA PRO A 162 10.53 23.28 28.34
C PRO A 162 9.77 24.03 29.42
N VAL A 163 9.04 23.30 30.28
CA VAL A 163 8.37 23.87 31.43
C VAL A 163 9.41 24.74 32.12
N SER A 164 9.16 26.05 32.12
CA SER A 164 10.05 27.02 32.73
C SER A 164 10.31 26.54 34.16
N VAL A 165 11.59 26.41 34.53
CA VAL A 165 12.00 25.99 35.88
C VAL A 165 11.36 26.90 36.95
N ALA A 166 10.99 28.13 36.59
CA ALA A 166 10.27 29.07 37.44
C ALA A 166 8.80 28.69 37.73
N GLU A 167 8.16 27.89 36.88
CA GLU A 167 6.80 27.36 37.07
C GLU A 167 6.81 26.17 38.06
N THR A 168 7.82 25.30 37.92
CA THR A 168 8.01 24.13 38.81
C THR A 168 8.32 24.56 40.25
N ALA A 169 9.03 25.68 40.44
CA ALA A 169 9.33 26.25 41.75
C ALA A 169 8.10 26.86 42.47
N ARG A 170 6.96 27.01 41.78
CA ARG A 170 5.73 27.59 42.34
C ARG A 170 4.69 26.54 42.72
N VAL A 171 4.95 25.26 42.49
CA VAL A 171 4.10 24.16 42.98
C VAL A 171 4.25 24.10 44.49
N PRO A 172 3.20 24.40 45.28
CA PRO A 172 3.29 24.29 46.72
C PRO A 172 3.57 22.83 47.08
N HIS A 173 4.64 22.59 47.84
CA HIS A 173 4.85 21.33 48.52
C HIS A 173 3.65 21.11 49.45
N VAL A 174 2.71 20.27 49.00
CA VAL A 174 1.74 19.66 49.91
C VAL A 174 2.57 18.72 50.77
N GLU A 175 2.89 19.17 51.99
CA GLU A 175 3.50 18.35 53.01
C GLU A 175 2.67 17.07 53.12
N SER A 176 3.35 15.94 52.95
CA SER A 176 2.81 14.62 53.25
C SER A 176 2.48 14.58 54.74
N GLU A 177 1.24 14.88 55.09
CA GLU A 177 0.67 14.45 56.36
C GLU A 177 0.67 12.92 56.37
N VAL A 178 1.59 12.40 57.17
CA VAL A 178 1.68 11.03 57.64
C VAL A 178 0.35 10.63 58.27
N VAL A 179 -0.33 9.64 57.68
CA VAL A 179 -1.14 8.63 58.38
C VAL A 179 -1.00 7.30 57.66
#